data_AF-A0A5C5CEP5-F1
#
_entry.id   AF-A0A5C5CEP5-F1
#
_cell.length_a   1.000
_cell.length_b   1.000
_cell.length_c   1.000
_cell.angle_alpha   90.00
_cell.angle_beta   90.00
_cell.angle_gamma   90.00
#
_symmetry.space_group_name_H-M   'P 1'
#
loop_
_entity.id
_entity.type
_entity.pdbx_description
1 polymer ?
#
loop_
_entity_poly.entity_id
_entity_poly.type
_entity_poly.pdbx_seq_one_letter_code
_entity_poly.pdbx_strand_id
1 'polypeptide(L)' 'MQQILFLRHKIFKANQAEFARMAQVSQATVSRWENGEGSPSLENIIALRQAAARKGIAWDHEWLFSPPSDEVSA' A
#
# COMPACT_ATOMS: atom_id res chain seq x y z
N MET A 1 0.64 -10.22 -1.73
CA MET A 1 0.51 -9.31 -2.88
C MET A 1 1.65 -8.30 -2.87
N GLN A 2 2.49 -8.30 -3.90
CA GLN A 2 3.72 -7.48 -3.94
C GLN A 2 3.43 -5.97 -3.96
N GLN A 3 2.28 -5.56 -4.49
CA GLN A 3 1.85 -4.17 -4.59
C GLN A 3 1.68 -3.50 -3.22
N ILE A 4 1.07 -4.19 -2.25
CA ILE A 4 0.86 -3.65 -0.90
C ILE A 4 2.18 -3.52 -0.15
N LEU A 5 3.06 -4.51 -0.30
CA LEU A 5 4.42 -4.46 0.23
C LEU A 5 5.18 -3.25 -0.36
N PHE A 6 5.10 -3.04 -1.67
CA PHE A 6 5.70 -1.88 -2.33
C PHE A 6 5.13 -0.56 -1.81
N LEU A 7 3.81 -0.40 -1.79
CA LEU A 7 3.16 0.80 -1.26
C LEU A 7 3.62 1.07 0.17
N ARG A 8 3.58 0.06 1.05
CA ARG A 8 3.94 0.24 2.45
C ARG A 8 5.42 0.59 2.63
N HIS A 9 6.34 -0.14 2.00
CA HIS A 9 7.78 0.04 2.19
C HIS A 9 8.36 1.21 1.42
N LYS A 10 8.01 1.37 0.14
CA LYS A 10 8.67 2.32 -0.77
C LYS A 10 7.96 3.67 -0.79
N ILE A 11 6.62 3.66 -0.81
CA ILE A 11 5.82 4.89 -0.91
C ILE A 11 5.57 5.50 0.46
N PHE A 12 4.95 4.73 1.37
CA PHE A 12 4.58 5.24 2.70
C PHE A 12 5.69 5.13 3.74
N LYS A 13 6.72 4.30 3.48
CA LYS A 13 7.85 4.03 4.39
C LYS A 13 7.38 3.74 5.81
N ALA A 14 6.37 2.88 5.93
CA ALA A 14 5.64 2.61 7.16
C ALA A 14 5.77 1.14 7.59
N ASN A 15 5.66 0.88 8.89
CA ASN A 15 5.44 -0.48 9.37
C ASN A 15 3.98 -0.91 9.11
N GLN A 16 3.66 -2.20 9.28
CA GLN A 16 2.33 -2.72 8.96
C GLN A 16 1.22 -2.09 9.83
N ALA A 17 1.49 -1.76 11.10
CA ALA A 17 0.50 -1.14 11.97
C ALA A 17 0.19 0.31 11.58
N GLU A 18 1.21 1.08 11.18
CA GLU A 18 1.05 2.44 10.65
C GLU A 18 0.27 2.43 9.33
N PHE A 19 0.64 1.54 8.42
CA PHE A 19 -0.06 1.40 7.14
C PHE A 19 -1.51 0.95 7.33
N ALA A 20 -1.76 0.04 8.26
CA ALA A 20 -3.10 -0.40 8.63
C ALA A 20 -3.98 0.76 9.13
N ARG A 21 -3.42 1.64 9.98
CA ARG A 21 -4.12 2.86 10.42
C ARG A 21 -4.46 3.77 9.23
N MET A 22 -3.58 3.90 8.24
CA MET A 22 -3.85 4.71 7.04
C MET A 22 -4.95 4.09 6.17
N ALA A 23 -4.96 2.77 6.05
CA ALA A 23 -5.96 2.00 5.30
C ALA A 23 -7.25 1.72 6.10
N GLN A 24 -7.36 2.18 7.35
CA GLN A 24 -8.50 1.97 8.24
C GLN A 24 -8.83 0.48 8.49
N VAL A 25 -7.80 -0.35 8.60
CA VAL A 25 -7.94 -1.80 8.88
C VAL A 25 -7.04 -2.23 10.03
N SER A 26 -7.10 -3.51 10.39
CA SER A 26 -6.17 -4.10 11.35
C SER A 26 -4.80 -4.40 10.72
N GLN A 27 -3.75 -4.48 11.54
CA GLN A 27 -2.43 -4.92 11.09
C GLN A 27 -2.46 -6.34 10.51
N ALA A 28 -3.29 -7.23 11.08
CA ALA A 28 -3.47 -8.60 10.57
C ALA A 28 -4.06 -8.61 9.15
N THR A 29 -4.96 -7.68 8.84
CA THR A 29 -5.53 -7.50 7.49
C THR A 29 -4.44 -7.12 6.49
N VAL A 30 -3.54 -6.20 6.85
CA VAL A 30 -2.40 -5.82 6.00
C VAL A 30 -1.48 -7.03 5.79
N SER A 31 -1.15 -7.77 6.85
CA SER A 31 -0.33 -8.99 6.74
C SER A 31 -0.92 -10.00 5.75
N ARG A 32 -2.24 -10.24 5.81
CA ARG A 32 -2.95 -11.10 4.85
C ARG A 32 -2.82 -10.60 3.42
N TRP A 33 -3.06 -9.31 3.16
CA TRP A 33 -2.88 -8.74 1.82
C TRP A 33 -1.45 -8.93 1.30
N GLU A 34 -0.45 -8.72 2.16
CA GLU A 34 0.96 -8.90 1.81
C GLU A 34 1.32 -10.36 1.48
N ASN A 35 0.65 -11.31 2.14
CA ASN A 35 0.76 -12.75 1.82
C ASN A 35 -0.10 -13.20 0.63
N GLY A 36 -0.91 -12.30 0.06
CA GLY A 36 -1.80 -12.61 -1.08
C GLY A 36 -3.17 -13.15 -0.66
N GLU A 37 -3.48 -13.12 0.63
CA GLU A 37 -4.77 -13.49 1.18
C GLU A 37 -5.69 -12.27 1.19
N GLY A 38 -6.53 -12.16 0.15
CA GLY A 38 -7.46 -11.05 -0.04
C GLY A 38 -6.81 -9.79 -0.58
N SER A 39 -7.63 -8.76 -0.76
CA SER A 39 -7.23 -7.48 -1.35
C SER A 39 -7.89 -6.30 -0.61
N PRO A 40 -7.32 -5.09 -0.69
CA PRO A 40 -7.98 -3.90 -0.19
C PRO A 40 -9.30 -3.64 -0.93
N SER A 41 -10.32 -3.18 -0.20
CA SER A 41 -11.54 -2.65 -0.81
C SER A 41 -11.28 -1.26 -1.43
N LEU A 42 -12.27 -0.76 -2.17
CA LEU A 42 -12.27 0.61 -2.69
C LEU A 42 -12.14 1.65 -1.56
N GLU A 43 -12.82 1.44 -0.43
CA GLU A 43 -12.76 2.33 0.74
C GLU A 43 -11.34 2.39 1.33
N ASN A 44 -10.67 1.24 1.42
CA ASN A 44 -9.29 1.16 1.90
C ASN A 44 -8.33 1.92 0.96
N ILE A 45 -8.55 1.81 -0.36
CA ILE A 45 -7.77 2.54 -1.37
C ILE A 45 -8.00 4.05 -1.26
N ILE A 46 -9.25 4.49 -1.07
CA ILE A 46 -9.58 5.90 -0.86
C ILE A 46 -8.88 6.42 0.40
N ALA A 47 -8.91 5.67 1.50
CA ALA A 47 -8.25 6.03 2.74
C ALA A 47 -6.73 6.19 2.57
N LEU A 48 -6.09 5.25 1.85
CA LEU A 48 -4.67 5.33 1.49
C LEU A 48 -4.35 6.55 0.62
N ARG A 49 -5.17 6.86 -0.38
CA ARG A 49 -5.01 8.04 -1.23
C ARG A 49 -5.08 9.33 -0.41
N GLN A 50 -6.03 9.42 0.52
CA GLN A 50 -6.12 10.57 1.42
C GLN A 50 -4.92 10.66 2.37
N ALA A 51 -4.42 9.52 2.86
CA ALA A 51 -3.21 9.48 3.68
C ALA A 51 -1.98 9.94 2.90
N ALA A 52 -1.86 9.57 1.62
CA ALA A 52 -0.81 10.05 0.74
C ALA A 52 -0.88 11.57 0.57
N ALA A 53 -2.06 12.12 0.28
CA ALA A 53 -2.26 13.57 0.17
C ALA A 53 -1.86 14.32 1.46
N ARG A 54 -2.26 13.82 2.64
CA ARG A 54 -1.87 14.40 3.94
C ARG A 54 -0.37 14.36 4.20
N LYS A 55 0.34 13.39 3.61
CA LYS A 55 1.79 13.22 3.72
C LYS A 55 2.56 13.96 2.61
N GLY A 56 1.88 14.64 1.69
CA GLY A 56 2.51 15.27 0.52
C GLY A 56 3.07 14.27 -0.50
N ILE A 57 2.57 13.03 -0.50
CA ILE A 57 2.96 12.00 -1.45
C ILE A 57 2.10 12.16 -2.71
N ALA A 58 2.74 12.32 -3.87
CA ALA A 58 2.06 12.28 -5.16
C ALA A 58 1.55 10.85 -5.40
N TRP A 59 0.25 10.64 -5.26
CA TRP A 59 -0.38 9.33 -5.41
C TRP A 59 -0.47 8.92 -6.88
N ASP A 60 0.03 7.74 -7.21
CA ASP A 60 -0.21 7.08 -8.50
C ASP A 60 -1.06 5.81 -8.29
N HIS A 61 -2.13 5.69 -9.06
CA HIS A 61 -3.05 4.56 -9.00
C HIS A 61 -2.46 3.30 -9.66
N GLU A 62 -1.52 3.47 -10.59
CA GLU A 62 -0.83 2.36 -11.25
C GLU A 62 -0.10 1.45 -10.26
N TRP A 63 0.34 2.01 -9.12
CA TRP A 63 1.01 1.24 -8.05
C TRP A 63 0.17 0.10 -7.46
N LEU A 64 -1.17 0.14 -7.60
CA LEU A 64 -2.07 -0.92 -7.15
C LEU A 64 -2.15 -2.11 -8.11
N PHE A 65 -1.80 -1.91 -9.37
CA PHE A 65 -1.93 -2.92 -10.43
C PHE A 65 -0.56 -3.40 -10.87
N SER A 66 0.33 -2.47 -11.20
CA SER A 66 1.68 -2.71 -11.66
C SER A 66 2.62 -1.76 -10.90
N PRO A 67 3.23 -2.20 -9.78
CA PRO A 67 4.27 -1.40 -9.17
C PRO A 67 5.41 -1.30 -10.20
N PRO A 68 6.07 -0.14 -10.35
CA PRO A 68 7.21 -0.03 -11.26
C PRO A 68 8.15 -1.18 -10.92
N SER A 69 8.24 -2.12 -11.85
CA SER A 69 9.12 -3.27 -11.67
C SER A 69 10.51 -2.67 -11.45
N ASP A 70 11.26 -3.20 -10.49
CA ASP A 70 12.70 -2.98 -10.46
C ASP A 70 13.28 -3.62 -11.75
N GLU A 71 13.02 -3.03 -12.92
CA GLU A 71 13.78 -3.23 -14.15
C GLU A 71 15.09 -2.43 -14.01
N VAL A 72 15.90 -2.76 -13.01
CA VAL A 72 17.37 -2.71 -13.12
C VAL A 72 17.95 -3.68 -12.09
N SER A 73 18.16 -4.92 -12.51
CA SER A 73 19.25 -5.79 -12.06
C SER A 73 19.35 -6.86 -13.14
N ALA A 74 20.07 -6.60 -14.24
CA ALA A 74 21.52 -6.86 -14.37
C ALA A 74 21.85 -8.33 -14.16
#